data_AF-A0A7S1SWT4-F1
#
_entry.id   AF-A0A7S1SWT4-F1
#
_cell.length_a   1.000
_cell.length_b   1.000
_cell.length_c   1.000
_cell.angle_alpha   90.00
_cell.angle_beta   90.00
_cell.angle_gamma   90.00
#
_symmetry.space_group_name_H-M   'P 1'
#
loop_
_entity.id
_entity.type
_entity.pdbx_description
1 polymer ?
#
loop_
_entity_poly.entity_id
_entity_poly.type
_entity_poly.pdbx_seq_one_letter_code
_entity_poly.pdbx_strand_id
1 'polypeptide(L)'
;GLQGLLDNREGAGAWEAAAVERVMMLALECVRPTVLLRPGLQEVAKRLEAFRDAKPRQKSSAAPMASSSTAEDFELESWLSCPLSLCVMDDPVVAEDGFTYERRYIETHLRTRA
;
A
#
# COMPACT_ATOMS: atom_id res chain seq x y z
N GLY A 1 15.24 4.07 -22.32
CA GLY A 1 14.45 3.18 -23.21
C GLY A 1 13.68 2.21 -22.34
N LEU A 2 12.45 1.84 -22.74
CA LEU A 2 11.53 0.97 -22.01
C LEU A 2 12.11 -0.41 -21.61
N GLN A 3 13.26 -0.78 -22.19
CA GLN A 3 14.02 -1.99 -21.88
C GLN A 3 14.45 -2.08 -20.40
N GLY A 4 14.89 -0.98 -19.79
CA GLY A 4 15.37 -0.97 -18.40
C GLY A 4 14.26 -1.14 -17.35
N LEU A 5 12.99 -0.99 -17.74
CA LEU A 5 11.83 -1.23 -16.87
C LEU A 5 11.43 -2.72 -16.84
N LEU A 6 11.89 -3.51 -17.83
CA LEU A 6 11.59 -4.94 -17.96
C LEU A 6 12.69 -5.83 -17.36
N ASP A 7 13.90 -5.29 -17.16
CA ASP A 7 15.04 -6.03 -16.61
C ASP A 7 15.01 -6.18 -15.08
N ASN A 8 14.03 -5.58 -14.38
CA ASN A 8 13.86 -5.71 -12.92
C ASN A 8 13.20 -7.04 -12.49
N ARG A 9 13.32 -8.09 -13.33
CA ARG A 9 12.59 -9.35 -13.19
C ARG A 9 13.27 -10.35 -12.24
N GLU A 10 14.47 -10.06 -11.75
CA GLU A 10 15.22 -10.99 -10.90
C GLU A 10 14.75 -11.02 -9.42
N GLY A 11 13.87 -10.11 -9.00
CA GLY A 11 13.28 -10.10 -7.65
C GLY A 11 11.78 -10.46 -7.59
N ALA A 12 11.08 -10.45 -8.72
CA ALA A 12 9.66 -10.78 -8.77
C ALA A 12 9.51 -12.30 -8.79
N GLY A 13 9.29 -12.91 -7.61
CA GLY A 13 8.95 -14.32 -7.51
C GLY A 13 7.90 -14.70 -8.56
N ALA A 14 7.99 -15.90 -9.13
CA ALA A 14 7.11 -16.31 -10.22
C ALA A 14 5.65 -16.35 -9.73
N TRP A 15 4.86 -15.32 -10.04
CA TRP A 15 3.43 -15.30 -9.75
C TRP A 15 2.72 -16.16 -10.79
N GLU A 16 1.82 -17.03 -10.34
CA GLU A 16 0.94 -17.77 -11.24
C GLU A 16 0.04 -16.80 -12.00
N ALA A 17 -0.21 -17.07 -13.30
CA ALA A 17 -1.04 -16.23 -14.15
C ALA A 17 -2.44 -15.96 -13.54
N ALA A 18 -3.01 -16.96 -12.86
CA ALA A 18 -4.29 -16.83 -12.16
C ALA A 18 -4.22 -15.86 -10.96
N ALA A 19 -3.08 -15.77 -10.27
CA ALA A 19 -2.89 -14.79 -9.19
C ALA A 19 -2.79 -13.37 -9.76
N VAL A 20 -2.05 -13.20 -10.86
CA VAL A 20 -1.95 -11.91 -11.57
C VAL A 20 -3.32 -11.44 -12.06
N GLU A 21 -4.12 -12.32 -12.66
CA GLU A 21 -5.47 -12.00 -13.12
C GLU A 21 -6.37 -11.52 -11.98
N ARG A 22 -6.34 -12.20 -10.82
CA ARG A 22 -7.16 -11.79 -9.66
C ARG A 22 -6.75 -10.43 -9.09
N VAL A 23 -5.44 -10.16 -9.00
CA VAL A 23 -4.93 -8.86 -8.54
C VAL A 23 -5.28 -7.75 -9.54
N MET A 24 -5.18 -8.03 -10.84
CA MET A 24 -5.57 -7.09 -11.89
C MET A 24 -7.06 -6.73 -11.81
N MET A 25 -7.94 -7.71 -11.63
CA MET A 25 -9.37 -7.47 -11.48
C MET A 25 -9.69 -6.62 -10.24
N LEU A 26 -9.03 -6.90 -9.10
CA LEU A 26 -9.15 -6.06 -7.90
C LEU A 26 -8.68 -4.62 -8.16
N ALA A 27 -7.56 -4.42 -8.86
CA ALA A 27 -7.07 -3.09 -9.22
C ALA A 27 -8.08 -2.31 -10.08
N LEU A 28 -8.71 -2.98 -11.06
CA LEU A 28 -9.76 -2.37 -11.89
C LEU A 28 -10.99 -1.93 -11.07
N GLU A 29 -11.36 -2.70 -10.04
CA GLU A 29 -12.42 -2.31 -9.11
C GLU A 29 -12.06 -1.03 -8.31
N CYS A 30 -10.80 -0.90 -7.89
CA CYS A 30 -10.31 0.28 -7.17
C CYS A 30 -10.32 1.57 -8.01
N VAL A 31 -10.21 1.46 -9.34
CA VAL A 31 -10.14 2.62 -10.25
C VAL A 31 -11.44 2.89 -11.00
N ARG A 32 -12.58 2.33 -10.55
CA ARG A 32 -13.88 2.60 -11.18
C ARG A 32 -14.18 4.10 -11.26
N PRO A 33 -14.79 4.58 -12.36
CA PRO A 33 -15.09 6.00 -12.53
C PRO A 33 -16.05 6.52 -11.45
N THR A 34 -17.00 5.69 -11.03
CA THR A 34 -17.91 6.01 -9.93
C THR A 34 -17.28 5.65 -8.58
N VAL A 35 -16.95 6.66 -7.77
CA VAL A 35 -16.27 6.49 -6.46
C VAL A 35 -17.05 5.58 -5.51
N LEU A 36 -18.39 5.70 -5.47
CA LEU A 36 -19.25 4.89 -4.60
C LEU A 36 -19.26 3.39 -4.95
N LEU A 37 -18.76 3.03 -6.13
CA LEU A 37 -18.65 1.63 -6.57
C LEU A 37 -17.27 1.04 -6.32
N ARG A 38 -16.31 1.84 -5.82
CA ARG A 38 -14.98 1.36 -5.46
C ARG A 38 -15.08 0.61 -4.13
N PRO A 39 -14.35 -0.49 -3.96
CA PRO A 39 -14.27 -1.16 -2.67
C PRO A 39 -13.60 -0.25 -1.62
N GLY A 40 -14.01 -0.40 -0.36
CA GLY A 40 -13.34 0.26 0.76
C GLY A 40 -11.95 -0.33 1.01
N LEU A 41 -11.03 0.47 1.57
CA LEU A 41 -9.64 0.08 1.77
C LEU A 41 -9.47 -1.20 2.61
N GLN A 42 -10.29 -1.38 3.65
CA GLN A 42 -10.30 -2.59 4.49
C GLN A 42 -10.67 -3.85 3.70
N GLU A 43 -11.62 -3.75 2.77
CA GLU A 43 -12.00 -4.87 1.89
C GLU A 43 -10.89 -5.20 0.89
N VAL A 44 -10.24 -4.17 0.32
CA VAL A 44 -9.10 -4.35 -0.59
C VAL A 44 -7.94 -5.04 0.14
N ALA A 45 -7.60 -4.60 1.35
CA ALA A 45 -6.53 -5.20 2.15
C ALA A 45 -6.80 -6.69 2.43
N LYS A 46 -8.02 -7.02 2.87
CA LYS A 46 -8.43 -8.41 3.11
C LYS A 46 -8.32 -9.28 1.85
N ARG A 47 -8.71 -8.75 0.69
CA ARG A 47 -8.60 -9.48 -0.60
C ARG A 47 -7.15 -9.69 -1.03
N LEU A 48 -6.27 -8.72 -0.78
CA LEU A 48 -4.83 -8.84 -1.06
C LEU A 48 -4.15 -9.89 -0.16
N GLU A 49 -4.51 -9.94 1.12
CA GLU A 49 -4.01 -10.96 2.05
C GLU A 49 -4.38 -12.38 1.59
N ALA A 50 -5.61 -12.57 1.09
CA ALA A 50 -6.06 -13.86 0.56
C ALA A 50 -5.23 -14.32 -0.67
N PHE A 51 -4.61 -13.40 -1.41
CA PHE A 51 -3.69 -13.74 -2.49
C PHE A 51 -2.29 -14.09 -2.00
N ARG A 52 -1.87 -13.52 -0.86
CA ARG A 52 -0.57 -13.78 -0.23
C ARG A 52 -0.50 -15.18 0.39
N ASP A 53 -1.61 -15.66 0.96
CA ASP A 53 -1.68 -16.97 1.64
C ASP A 53 -1.87 -18.16 0.69
N ALA A 54 -2.10 -17.90 -0.61
CA ALA A 54 -2.11 -18.91 -1.66
C ALA A 54 -0.67 -19.40 -1.96
N LYS A 55 -0.01 -19.99 -0.96
CA LYS A 55 1.33 -20.57 -1.11
C LYS A 55 1.24 -21.85 -1.95
N PRO A 56 2.10 -22.05 -2.96
CA PRO A 56 2.15 -23.33 -3.66
C PRO A 56 2.51 -24.43 -2.65
N ARG A 57 1.90 -25.61 -2.78
CA ARG A 57 2.30 -26.83 -2.07
C ARG A 57 3.74 -27.18 -2.48
N GLN A 58 4.74 -26.63 -1.79
CA GLN A 58 6.13 -27.03 -1.94
C GLN A 58 6.46 -28.09 -0.89
N LYS A 59 6.91 -29.26 -1.37
CA LYS A 59 7.64 -30.23 -0.55
C LYS A 59 8.85 -29.53 0.06
N SER A 60 9.02 -29.74 1.36
CA SER A 60 10.06 -29.21 2.24
C SER A 60 11.48 -29.21 1.67
N SER A 61 12.21 -28.11 1.85
CA SER A 61 13.54 -28.11 2.47
C SER A 61 13.92 -26.69 2.92
N ALA A 62 14.76 -26.63 3.95
CA ALA A 62 14.92 -25.54 4.90
C ALA A 62 15.72 -24.31 4.43
N ALA A 63 15.40 -23.14 4.99
CA ALA A 63 16.30 -22.23 5.72
C ALA A 63 15.53 -20.97 6.18
N PRO A 64 15.77 -20.41 7.39
CA PRO A 64 15.31 -19.08 7.73
C PRO A 64 16.37 -18.07 7.26
N MET A 65 16.02 -17.18 6.33
CA MET A 65 16.87 -16.04 5.99
C MET A 65 16.18 -14.73 6.34
N ALA A 66 17.00 -13.87 6.93
CA ALA A 66 16.66 -12.62 7.58
C ALA A 66 15.95 -11.63 6.65
N SER A 67 14.97 -10.94 7.21
CA SER A 67 14.33 -9.75 6.67
C SER A 67 15.38 -8.63 6.55
N SER A 68 15.79 -8.36 5.32
CA SER A 68 16.61 -7.21 4.95
C SER A 68 15.66 -6.05 4.63
N SER A 69 15.50 -5.13 5.58
CA SER A 69 14.77 -3.87 5.40
C SER A 69 15.46 -3.02 4.33
N THR A 70 14.81 -2.85 3.18
CA THR A 70 15.29 -1.96 2.11
C THR A 70 14.71 -0.55 2.32
N ALA A 71 15.46 0.48 1.90
CA ALA A 71 15.10 1.89 2.06
C ALA A 71 13.74 2.31 1.47
N GLU A 72 13.10 1.47 0.64
CA GLU A 72 11.78 1.71 0.06
C GLU A 72 10.62 1.47 1.06
N ASP A 73 10.84 0.68 2.11
CA ASP A 73 9.88 0.56 3.22
C ASP A 73 9.74 1.89 3.99
N PHE A 74 10.81 2.70 4.01
CA PHE A 74 10.89 3.96 4.75
C PHE A 74 10.05 5.08 4.12
N GLU A 75 9.90 5.10 2.79
CA GLU A 75 9.06 6.10 2.11
C GLU A 75 7.57 5.79 2.24
N LEU A 76 7.19 4.52 2.27
CA LEU A 76 5.80 4.12 2.45
C LEU A 76 5.28 4.48 3.86
N GLU A 77 6.12 4.33 4.89
CA GLU A 77 5.83 4.73 6.27
C GLU A 77 5.64 6.25 6.40
N SER A 78 6.32 7.04 5.58
CA SER A 78 6.23 8.50 5.57
C SER A 78 4.84 9.00 5.15
N TRP A 79 4.24 8.41 4.11
CA TRP A 79 2.92 8.83 3.61
C TRP A 79 1.75 8.47 4.53
N LEU A 80 1.95 7.47 5.40
CA LEU A 80 0.96 7.06 6.40
C LEU A 80 1.01 7.92 7.67
N SER A 81 2.05 8.74 7.82
CA SER A 81 2.30 9.54 9.01
C SER A 81 1.86 10.99 8.83
N CYS A 82 1.25 11.57 9.87
CA CYS A 82 0.84 12.97 9.85
C CYS A 82 2.06 13.90 9.95
N PRO A 83 2.21 14.91 9.07
CA PRO A 83 3.35 15.84 9.10
C PRO A 83 3.50 16.65 10.40
N LEU A 84 2.41 16.84 11.15
CA LEU A 84 2.42 17.59 12.42
C LEU A 84 2.78 16.73 13.63
N SER A 85 2.39 15.45 13.63
CA SER A 85 2.57 14.56 14.78
C SER A 85 3.67 13.52 14.59
N LEU A 86 4.09 13.31 13.34
CA LEU A 86 5.04 12.28 12.92
C LEU A 86 4.63 10.86 13.33
N CYS A 87 3.34 10.67 13.59
CA CYS A 87 2.72 9.41 13.96
C CYS A 87 1.74 8.98 12.86
N VAL A 88 1.47 7.68 12.76
CA VAL A 88 0.46 7.13 11.86
C VAL A 88 -0.90 7.76 12.14
N MET A 89 -1.62 8.12 11.07
CA MET A 89 -2.92 8.77 11.14
C MET A 89 -4.04 7.76 11.41
N ASP A 90 -4.91 8.07 12.37
CA ASP A 90 -6.14 7.33 12.62
C ASP A 90 -7.32 7.97 11.86
N ASP A 91 -7.34 9.29 11.75
CA ASP A 91 -8.38 10.09 11.09
C ASP A 91 -7.78 11.10 10.09
N PRO A 92 -7.30 10.62 8.92
CA PRO A 92 -6.63 11.45 7.93
C PRO A 92 -7.60 12.42 7.25
N VAL A 93 -7.19 13.69 7.17
CA VAL A 93 -7.90 14.78 6.45
C VAL A 93 -6.94 15.54 5.54
N VAL A 94 -7.39 15.95 4.36
CA VAL A 94 -6.58 16.70 3.40
C VAL A 94 -6.86 18.20 3.57
N ALA A 95 -5.80 19.01 3.71
CA ALA A 95 -5.91 20.46 3.77
C ALA A 95 -5.75 21.11 2.38
N GLU A 96 -5.92 22.44 2.30
CA GLU A 96 -5.84 23.19 1.03
C GLU A 96 -4.46 23.11 0.36
N ASP A 97 -3.40 22.92 1.14
CA ASP A 97 -2.02 22.74 0.66
C ASP A 97 -1.78 21.37 -0.01
N GLY A 98 -2.77 20.49 -0.01
CA GLY A 98 -2.71 19.15 -0.60
C GLY A 98 -2.05 18.09 0.31
N PHE A 99 -1.66 18.45 1.53
CA PHE A 99 -1.11 17.51 2.50
C PHE A 99 -2.20 16.85 3.33
N THR A 100 -1.95 15.60 3.76
CA THR A 100 -2.83 14.85 4.64
C THR A 100 -2.33 14.96 6.08
N TYR A 101 -3.24 15.27 7.00
CA TYR A 101 -2.94 15.44 8.41
C TYR A 101 -3.92 14.61 9.26
N GLU A 102 -3.51 14.29 10.48
CA GLU A 102 -4.42 13.79 11.50
C GLU A 102 -5.34 14.94 11.97
N ARG A 103 -6.66 14.74 11.91
CA ARG A 103 -7.69 15.79 12.12
C ARG A 103 -7.43 16.63 13.36
N ARG A 104 -7.21 15.99 14.51
CA ARG A 104 -7.03 16.70 15.79
C ARG A 104 -5.83 17.66 15.79
N TYR A 105 -4.76 17.34 15.06
CA TYR A 105 -3.56 18.17 15.01
C TYR A 105 -3.73 19.36 14.06
N ILE A 106 -4.31 19.16 12.88
CA ILE A 106 -4.50 20.26 11.92
C ILE A 106 -5.56 21.25 12.40
N GLU A 107 -6.65 20.80 13.02
CA GLU A 107 -7.66 21.70 13.61
C GLU A 107 -7.06 22.56 14.73
N THR A 108 -6.24 21.96 15.60
CA THR A 108 -5.56 22.69 16.68
C THR A 108 -4.54 23.68 16.11
N HIS A 109 -3.80 23.30 15.08
CA HIS A 109 -2.84 24.17 14.40
C HIS A 109 -3.53 25.41 13.81
N LEU A 110 -4.63 25.22 13.07
CA LEU A 110 -5.40 26.30 12.47
C LEU A 110 -6.04 27.20 13.53
N ARG A 111 -6.47 26.66 14.67
CA ARG A 111 -7.03 27.46 15.77
C ARG A 111 -5.99 28.29 16.53
N THR A 112 -4.77 27.79 16.64
CA THR A 112 -3.70 28.43 17.43
C THR A 112 -2.83 29.40 16.63
N ARG A 113 -2.89 29.32 15.30
CA ARG A 113 -2.09 30.15 14.38
C ARG A 113 -2.92 31.02 13.42
N ALA A 114 -4.25 31.07 13.60
CA ALA A 114 -5.13 32.09 13.02
C ALA A 114 -5.11 33.35 13.90
#